data_AF-A0A9E5AEZ5-F1
#
_entry.id   AF-A0A9E5AEZ5-F1
#
_cell.length_a   1.000
_cell.length_b   1.000
_cell.length_c   1.000
_cell.angle_alpha   90.00
_cell.angle_beta   90.00
_cell.angle_gamma   90.00
#
_symmetry.space_group_name_H-M   'P 1'
#
loop_
_entity.id
_entity.type
_entity.pdbx_description
1 polymer ?
#
loop_
_entity_poly.entity_id
_entity_poly.type
_entity_poly.pdbx_seq_one_letter_code
_entity_poly.pdbx_strand_id
1 'polypeptide(L)'
;MNIDFDEAESGFWEARAVFAMAEQFAEHVTRSGDRELISFLQDSSVAHLQLPAYAALRETQGLRDTAWPSWSLLNQFWRRTVGASRAEEALSAQRSDALARADRAEHSAFDAFADSARVTRERDLLRAEVARLNLTVAQLQAALSATGPREVGP
;
A
#
# COMPACT_ATOMS: atom_id res chain seq x y z
N MET A 1 14.86 10.02 -3.22
CA MET A 1 14.43 10.69 -1.97
C MET A 1 15.62 11.49 -1.49
N ASN A 2 15.47 12.80 -1.33
CA ASN A 2 16.48 13.68 -0.74
C ASN A 2 15.96 14.16 0.62
N ILE A 3 16.84 14.28 1.61
CA ILE A 3 16.48 14.87 2.90
C ILE A 3 17.22 16.20 2.96
N ASP A 4 16.44 17.27 2.96
CA ASP A 4 16.95 18.62 3.05
C ASP A 4 16.83 19.05 4.51
N PHE A 5 17.97 19.31 5.14
CA PHE A 5 18.07 19.88 6.48
C PHE A 5 18.31 21.38 6.36
N ASP A 6 17.89 22.14 7.37
CA ASP A 6 18.19 23.57 7.45
C ASP A 6 19.72 23.82 7.44
N GLU A 7 20.15 24.94 6.87
CA GLU A 7 21.57 25.36 6.86
C GLU A 7 21.96 26.12 8.14
N ALA A 8 20.96 26.54 8.92
CA ALA A 8 21.17 27.15 10.23
C ALA A 8 21.48 26.10 11.32
N GLU A 9 21.78 26.57 12.53
CA GLU A 9 22.06 25.71 13.69
C GLU A 9 20.92 24.70 13.98
N SER A 10 19.68 25.06 13.68
CA SER A 10 18.51 24.18 13.69
C SER A 10 18.76 22.87 12.92
N GLY A 11 19.33 22.95 11.72
CA GLY A 11 19.56 21.79 10.87
C GLY A 11 20.67 20.87 11.38
N PHE A 12 21.63 21.41 12.14
CA PHE A 12 22.61 20.58 12.86
C PHE A 12 21.91 19.71 13.92
N TRP A 13 20.99 20.29 14.69
CA TRP A 13 20.25 19.56 15.73
C TRP A 13 19.26 18.56 15.13
N GLU A 14 18.61 18.92 14.03
CA GLU A 14 17.73 18.01 13.28
C GLU A 14 18.48 16.81 12.72
N ALA A 15 19.61 17.02 12.04
CA ALA A 15 20.43 15.93 11.52
C ALA A 15 20.94 15.01 12.65
N ARG A 16 21.32 15.59 13.79
CA ARG A 16 21.74 14.79 14.97
C ARG A 16 20.59 13.96 15.54
N ALA A 17 19.39 14.52 15.63
CA ALA A 17 18.21 13.81 16.11
C ALA A 17 17.82 12.67 15.17
N VAL A 18 17.83 12.91 13.85
CA VAL A 18 17.55 11.89 12.84
C VAL A 18 18.57 10.76 12.89
N PHE A 19 19.86 11.09 13.05
CA PHE A 19 20.90 10.08 13.21
C PHE A 19 20.67 9.20 14.45
N ALA A 20 20.40 9.81 15.61
CA ALA A 20 20.17 9.07 16.85
C ALA A 20 18.94 8.16 16.77
N MET A 21 17.86 8.64 16.15
CA MET A 21 16.68 7.81 15.87
C MET A 21 17.05 6.63 14.97
N ALA A 22 17.78 6.88 13.88
CA ALA A 22 18.16 5.84 12.94
C ALA A 22 19.06 4.77 13.57
N GLU A 23 20.02 5.12 14.45
CA GLU A 23 20.78 4.14 15.23
C GLU A 23 19.88 3.30 16.14
N GLN A 24 18.98 3.92 16.89
CA GLN A 24 18.07 3.20 17.78
C GLN A 24 17.16 2.22 17.01
N PHE A 25 16.68 2.62 15.84
CA PHE A 25 15.87 1.77 14.99
C PHE A 25 16.69 0.65 14.33
N ALA A 26 17.97 0.86 14.02
CA ALA A 26 18.82 -0.13 13.36
C ALA A 26 18.88 -1.46 14.14
N GLU A 27 18.87 -1.40 15.47
CA GLU A 27 18.89 -2.58 16.36
C GLU A 27 17.61 -3.44 16.26
N HIS A 28 16.50 -2.83 15.83
CA HIS A 28 15.17 -3.44 15.87
C HIS A 28 14.66 -3.88 14.48
N VAL A 29 15.45 -3.67 13.42
CA VAL A 29 15.02 -3.94 12.04
C VAL A 29 15.43 -5.33 11.54
N THR A 30 14.41 -6.11 11.17
CA THR A 30 14.55 -7.46 10.60
C THR A 30 14.36 -7.51 9.08
N ARG A 31 13.68 -6.54 8.46
CA ARG A 31 13.41 -6.50 7.01
C ARG A 31 14.51 -5.77 6.25
N SER A 32 14.87 -6.25 5.06
CA SER A 32 15.97 -5.69 4.26
C SER A 32 15.73 -4.26 3.80
N GLY A 33 14.51 -3.91 3.37
CA GLY A 33 14.18 -2.56 2.91
C GLY A 33 14.23 -1.49 4.00
N ASP A 34 13.89 -1.86 5.22
CA ASP A 34 13.95 -0.95 6.37
C ASP A 34 15.41 -0.68 6.78
N ARG A 35 16.33 -1.63 6.54
CA ARG A 35 17.78 -1.42 6.75
C ARG A 35 18.35 -0.43 5.74
N GLU A 36 17.93 -0.51 4.49
CA GLU A 36 18.39 0.42 3.44
C GLU A 36 17.92 1.86 3.73
N LEU A 37 16.68 2.01 4.21
CA LEU A 37 16.15 3.30 4.65
C LEU A 37 16.92 3.86 5.86
N ILE A 38 17.16 3.04 6.88
CA ILE A 38 17.92 3.45 8.07
C ILE A 38 19.35 3.84 7.70
N SER A 39 20.01 3.03 6.85
CA SER A 39 21.34 3.35 6.36
C SER A 39 21.35 4.67 5.58
N PHE A 40 20.32 4.94 4.78
CA PHE A 40 20.17 6.21 4.08
C PHE A 40 19.99 7.41 5.03
N LEU A 41 19.17 7.26 6.08
CA LEU A 41 18.96 8.31 7.10
C LEU A 41 20.26 8.61 7.84
N GLN A 42 21.02 7.57 8.19
CA GLN A 42 22.33 7.71 8.82
C GLN A 42 23.31 8.44 7.89
N ASP A 43 23.47 7.98 6.65
CA ASP A 43 24.40 8.57 5.68
C ASP A 43 24.07 10.05 5.39
N SER A 44 22.78 10.38 5.25
CA SER A 44 22.34 11.76 4.97
C SER A 44 22.58 12.69 6.16
N SER A 45 22.28 12.21 7.38
CA SER A 45 22.50 12.97 8.61
C SER A 45 24.00 13.22 8.84
N VAL A 46 24.84 12.21 8.60
CA VAL A 46 26.30 12.34 8.75
C VAL A 46 26.87 13.36 7.80
N ALA A 47 26.48 13.33 6.53
CA ALA A 47 26.98 14.28 5.56
C ALA A 47 26.58 15.73 5.89
N HIS A 48 25.36 15.94 6.39
CA HIS A 48 24.94 17.27 6.84
C HIS A 48 25.72 17.73 8.07
N LEU A 49 25.90 16.84 9.05
CA LEU A 49 26.67 17.14 10.26
C LEU A 49 28.14 17.44 9.98
N GLN A 50 28.71 16.92 8.88
CA GLN A 50 30.09 17.14 8.46
C GLN A 50 30.33 18.46 7.72
N LEU A 51 29.29 19.26 7.46
CA LEU A 51 29.46 20.55 6.81
C LEU A 51 30.45 21.45 7.56
N PRO A 52 31.29 22.24 6.84
CA PRO A 52 32.28 23.12 7.47
C PRO A 52 31.64 24.15 8.42
N ALA A 53 30.42 24.59 8.10
CA ALA A 53 29.65 25.54 8.91
C ALA A 53 29.40 25.04 10.35
N TYR A 54 29.39 23.72 10.56
CA TYR A 54 29.13 23.12 11.87
C TYR A 54 30.39 22.68 12.62
N ALA A 55 31.59 22.99 12.12
CA ALA A 55 32.85 22.55 12.75
C ALA A 55 32.96 23.02 14.21
N ALA A 56 32.64 24.29 14.49
CA ALA A 56 32.63 24.84 15.84
C ALA A 56 31.59 24.17 16.74
N LEU A 57 30.39 23.87 16.21
CA LEU A 57 29.33 23.18 16.94
C LEU A 57 29.72 21.73 17.27
N ARG A 58 30.39 21.01 16.36
CA ARG A 58 30.91 19.66 16.64
C ARG A 58 31.95 19.67 17.77
N GLU A 59 32.87 20.65 17.73
CA GLU A 59 33.92 20.80 18.74
C GLU A 59 33.34 21.13 20.12
N THR A 60 32.39 22.07 20.20
CA THR A 60 31.71 22.42 21.47
C THR A 60 30.93 21.25 22.08
N GLN A 61 30.43 20.33 21.26
CA GLN A 61 29.70 19.15 21.68
C GLN A 61 30.61 17.95 22.01
N GLY A 62 31.94 18.11 21.92
CA GLY A 62 32.90 17.03 22.16
C GLY A 62 32.82 15.91 21.11
N LEU A 63 32.17 16.16 19.97
CA LEU A 63 32.08 15.23 18.85
C LEU A 63 33.41 15.31 18.08
N ARG A 64 34.41 14.52 18.50
CA ARG A 64 35.68 14.40 17.76
C ARG A 64 35.43 13.72 16.41
N ASP A 65 36.10 14.18 15.36
CA ASP A 65 36.04 13.65 13.97
C ASP A 65 36.39 12.14 13.81
N THR A 66 36.70 11.43 14.90
CA THR A 66 37.33 10.10 14.89
C THR A 66 36.40 8.88 14.93
N ALA A 67 35.07 9.02 14.95
CA ALA A 67 34.20 7.83 15.10
C ALA A 67 32.97 7.81 14.19
N TRP A 68 33.06 8.41 13.00
CA TRP A 68 32.03 8.26 11.97
C TRP A 68 32.63 7.44 10.84
N PRO A 69 32.11 6.23 10.56
CA PRO A 69 32.76 5.31 9.66
C PRO A 69 32.87 5.97 8.29
N SER A 70 34.10 6.12 7.81
CA SER A 70 34.49 6.60 6.48
C SER A 70 33.79 5.87 5.31
N TRP A 71 33.06 4.79 5.63
CA TRP A 71 32.12 4.11 4.78
C TRP A 71 30.98 5.00 4.28
N SER A 72 30.46 5.97 5.04
CA SER A 72 29.33 6.83 4.59
C SER A 72 29.72 7.79 3.46
N LEU A 73 30.92 8.36 3.52
CA LEU A 73 31.50 9.19 2.44
C LEU A 73 31.81 8.35 1.20
N LEU A 74 32.28 7.11 1.39
CA LEU A 74 32.49 6.16 0.30
C LEU A 74 31.15 5.74 -0.33
N ASN A 75 30.11 5.51 0.48
CA ASN A 75 28.75 5.18 0.04
C ASN A 75 28.12 6.33 -0.73
N GLN A 76 28.26 7.57 -0.25
CA GLN A 76 27.80 8.75 -0.98
C GLN A 76 28.57 8.97 -2.27
N PHE A 77 29.89 8.73 -2.28
CA PHE A 77 30.70 8.77 -3.48
C PHE A 77 30.23 7.73 -4.50
N TRP A 78 29.97 6.48 -4.10
CA TRP A 78 29.42 5.44 -4.96
C TRP A 78 27.99 5.74 -5.42
N ARG A 79 27.11 6.26 -4.56
CA ARG A 79 25.75 6.70 -4.95
C ARG A 79 25.77 7.85 -5.96
N ARG A 80 26.70 8.80 -5.81
CA ARG A 80 26.87 9.95 -6.70
C ARG A 80 27.52 9.58 -8.04
N THR A 81 28.40 8.58 -8.05
CA THR A 81 29.12 8.15 -9.26
C THR A 81 28.43 7.02 -10.02
N VAL A 82 27.62 6.20 -9.36
CA VAL A 82 26.90 5.06 -9.98
C VAL A 82 25.42 5.38 -10.25
N GLY A 83 24.89 6.48 -9.71
CA GLY A 83 23.47 6.85 -9.86
C GLY A 83 22.54 5.81 -9.25
N ALA A 84 21.22 6.08 -9.26
CA ALA A 84 20.22 5.07 -8.91
C ALA A 84 20.53 3.81 -9.72
N SER A 85 20.97 2.75 -9.04
CA SER A 85 21.49 1.57 -9.74
C SER A 85 20.37 1.06 -10.65
N ARG A 86 20.70 0.55 -11.85
CA ARG A 86 19.71 -0.08 -12.75
C ARG A 86 18.81 -1.13 -12.04
N ALA A 87 19.26 -1.65 -10.90
CA ALA A 87 18.49 -2.51 -10.01
C ALA A 87 17.34 -1.77 -9.28
N GLU A 88 17.52 -0.53 -8.84
CA GLU A 88 16.45 0.30 -8.25
C GLU A 88 15.39 0.67 -9.30
N GLU A 89 15.82 1.00 -10.52
CA GLU A 89 14.91 1.28 -11.64
C GLU A 89 14.10 0.03 -12.03
N ALA A 90 14.76 -1.14 -12.07
CA ALA A 90 14.09 -2.42 -12.31
C ALA A 90 13.13 -2.81 -11.18
N LEU A 91 13.51 -2.58 -9.91
CA LEU A 91 12.64 -2.83 -8.75
C LEU A 91 11.43 -1.88 -8.74
N SER A 92 11.62 -0.62 -9.13
CA SER A 92 10.53 0.35 -9.27
C SER A 92 9.57 -0.06 -10.39
N ALA A 93 10.09 -0.46 -11.55
CA ALA A 93 9.29 -0.97 -12.66
C ALA A 93 8.52 -2.24 -12.27
N GLN A 94 9.15 -3.16 -11.53
CA GLN A 94 8.52 -4.38 -11.05
C GLN A 94 7.38 -4.08 -10.04
N ARG A 95 7.56 -3.07 -9.17
CA ARG A 95 6.52 -2.61 -8.24
C ARG A 95 5.34 -1.96 -8.95
N SER A 96 5.58 -1.10 -9.94
CA SER A 96 4.49 -0.49 -10.72
C SER A 96 3.68 -1.54 -11.48
N ASP A 97 4.34 -2.57 -12.01
CA ASP A 97 3.67 -3.65 -12.75
C ASP A 97 2.86 -4.58 -11.85
N ALA A 98 3.31 -4.76 -10.60
CA ALA A 98 2.57 -5.49 -9.59
C ALA A 98 1.32 -4.72 -9.13
N LEU A 99 1.46 -3.41 -8.89
CA LEU A 99 0.34 -2.54 -8.52
C LEU A 99 -0.70 -2.44 -9.64
N ALA A 100 -0.27 -2.25 -10.89
CA ALA A 100 -1.18 -2.22 -12.03
C ALA A 100 -1.94 -3.56 -12.24
N ARG A 101 -1.31 -4.69 -11.87
CA ARG A 101 -2.00 -5.99 -11.86
C ARG A 101 -3.00 -6.11 -10.70
N ALA A 102 -2.65 -5.59 -9.53
CA ALA A 102 -3.56 -5.54 -8.38
C ALA A 102 -4.78 -4.67 -8.67
N ASP A 103 -4.61 -3.45 -9.22
CA ASP A 103 -5.71 -2.54 -9.56
C ASP A 103 -6.68 -3.15 -10.57
N ARG A 104 -6.16 -3.87 -11.58
CA ARG A 104 -7.00 -4.59 -12.56
C ARG A 104 -7.75 -5.76 -11.93
N ALA A 105 -7.11 -6.48 -11.02
CA ALA A 105 -7.76 -7.59 -10.30
C ALA A 105 -8.82 -7.08 -9.32
N GLU A 106 -8.60 -5.91 -8.72
CA GLU A 106 -9.57 -5.25 -7.85
C GLU A 106 -10.80 -4.80 -8.64
N HIS A 107 -10.62 -4.13 -9.77
CA HIS A 107 -11.73 -3.75 -10.64
C HIS A 107 -12.51 -4.96 -11.14
N SER A 108 -11.84 -6.03 -11.58
CA SER A 108 -12.53 -7.23 -12.05
C SER A 108 -13.26 -7.97 -10.93
N ALA A 109 -12.75 -7.93 -9.70
CA ALA A 109 -13.45 -8.45 -8.53
C ALA A 109 -14.72 -7.64 -8.24
N PHE A 110 -14.65 -6.31 -8.27
CA PHE A 110 -15.83 -5.46 -8.08
C PHE A 110 -16.88 -5.68 -9.18
N ASP A 111 -16.47 -5.79 -10.43
CA ASP A 111 -17.38 -6.10 -11.54
C ASP A 111 -18.04 -7.47 -11.36
N ALA A 112 -17.28 -8.49 -10.96
CA ALA A 112 -17.81 -9.82 -10.68
C ALA A 112 -18.81 -9.80 -9.50
N PHE A 113 -18.56 -9.01 -8.46
CA PHE A 113 -19.51 -8.82 -7.37
C PHE A 113 -20.79 -8.11 -7.83
N ALA A 114 -20.67 -7.08 -8.67
CA ALA A 114 -21.80 -6.37 -9.23
C ALA A 114 -22.69 -7.30 -10.09
N ASP A 115 -22.07 -8.12 -10.94
CA ASP A 115 -22.78 -9.11 -11.74
C ASP A 115 -23.42 -10.20 -10.88
N SER A 116 -22.74 -10.70 -9.85
CA SER A 116 -23.30 -11.66 -8.90
C SER A 116 -24.52 -11.09 -8.17
N ALA A 117 -24.46 -9.83 -7.74
CA ALA A 117 -25.58 -9.14 -7.11
C ALA A 117 -26.76 -8.98 -8.09
N ARG A 118 -26.49 -8.65 -9.35
CA ARG A 118 -27.51 -8.56 -10.40
C ARG A 118 -28.19 -9.89 -10.65
N VAL A 119 -27.42 -10.97 -10.85
CA VAL A 119 -27.94 -12.33 -11.05
C VAL A 119 -28.77 -12.78 -9.84
N THR A 120 -28.35 -12.43 -8.63
CA THR A 120 -29.11 -12.76 -7.41
C THR A 120 -30.47 -12.06 -7.39
N ARG A 121 -30.52 -10.77 -7.74
CA ARG A 121 -31.80 -10.03 -7.85
C ARG A 121 -32.70 -10.60 -8.94
N GLU A 122 -32.14 -10.90 -10.12
CA GLU A 122 -32.88 -11.51 -11.23
C GLU A 122 -33.47 -12.87 -10.80
N ARG A 123 -32.69 -13.71 -10.12
CA ARG A 123 -33.15 -14.99 -9.57
C ARG A 123 -34.29 -14.81 -8.57
N ASP A 124 -34.18 -13.82 -7.68
CA ASP A 124 -35.20 -13.59 -6.65
C ASP A 124 -36.51 -13.08 -7.27
N LEU A 125 -36.44 -12.23 -8.31
CA LEU A 125 -37.59 -11.82 -9.11
C LEU A 125 -38.26 -13.00 -9.82
N LEU A 126 -37.47 -13.86 -10.46
CA LEU A 126 -37.99 -15.05 -11.13
C LEU A 126 -38.66 -16.02 -10.16
N ARG A 127 -38.08 -16.21 -8.96
CA ARG A 127 -38.69 -17.03 -7.89
C ARG A 127 -40.03 -16.46 -7.44
N ALA A 128 -40.13 -15.14 -7.30
CA ALA A 128 -41.39 -14.49 -6.97
C ALA A 128 -42.44 -14.68 -8.07
N GLU A 129 -42.05 -14.55 -9.34
CA GLU A 129 -42.97 -14.75 -10.47
C GLU A 129 -43.45 -16.20 -10.57
N VAL A 130 -42.56 -17.19 -10.38
CA VAL A 130 -42.92 -18.61 -10.33
C VAL A 130 -43.91 -18.87 -9.19
N ALA A 131 -43.67 -18.32 -8.00
CA ALA A 131 -44.59 -18.46 -6.87
C ALA A 131 -45.98 -17.86 -7.20
N ARG A 132 -46.00 -16.68 -7.84
CA ARG A 132 -47.25 -16.04 -8.30
C ARG A 132 -47.99 -16.92 -9.31
N LEU A 133 -47.29 -17.39 -10.34
CA LEU A 133 -47.87 -18.23 -11.40
C LEU A 133 -48.43 -19.55 -10.83
N ASN A 134 -47.72 -20.19 -9.90
CA ASN A 134 -48.21 -21.40 -9.24
C ASN A 134 -49.50 -21.15 -8.46
N LEU A 135 -49.61 -19.99 -7.80
CA LEU A 135 -50.82 -19.59 -7.09
C LEU A 135 -51.98 -19.38 -8.07
N THR A 136 -51.74 -18.68 -9.18
CA THR A 136 -52.73 -18.49 -10.25
C THR A 136 -53.19 -19.82 -10.85
N VAL A 137 -52.27 -20.75 -11.13
CA VAL A 137 -52.60 -22.09 -11.65
C VAL A 137 -53.46 -22.85 -10.64
N ALA A 138 -53.11 -22.83 -9.36
CA ALA A 138 -53.90 -23.49 -8.32
C ALA A 138 -55.30 -22.90 -8.20
N GLN A 139 -55.44 -21.57 -8.28
CA GLN A 139 -56.74 -20.89 -8.28
C GLN A 139 -57.59 -21.25 -9.50
N LEU A 140 -56.98 -21.26 -10.69
CA LEU A 140 -57.67 -21.62 -11.94
C LEU A 140 -58.09 -23.10 -11.93
N GLN A 141 -57.23 -24.00 -11.43
CA GLN A 141 -57.57 -25.41 -11.26
C GLN A 141 -58.74 -25.59 -10.28
N ALA A 142 -58.72 -24.91 -9.14
CA ALA A 142 -59.81 -24.95 -8.18
C ALA A 142 -61.13 -24.43 -8.78
N ALA A 143 -61.08 -23.33 -9.54
CA ALA A 143 -62.24 -22.77 -10.23
C ALA A 143 -62.80 -23.73 -11.30
N LEU A 144 -61.92 -24.40 -12.05
CA LEU A 144 -62.28 -25.38 -13.08
C LEU A 144 -62.91 -26.64 -12.46
N SER A 145 -62.34 -27.13 -11.36
CA SER A 145 -62.91 -28.26 -10.60
C SER A 145 -64.26 -27.92 -9.98
N ALA A 146 -64.47 -26.67 -9.54
CA ALA A 146 -65.76 -26.18 -9.05
C ALA A 146 -66.84 -26.04 -10.15
N THR A 147 -66.44 -26.07 -11.43
CA THR A 147 -67.35 -26.02 -12.59
C THR A 147 -67.56 -27.39 -13.27
N GLY A 148 -66.96 -28.47 -12.74
CA GLY A 148 -67.21 -29.86 -13.16
C GLY A 148 -68.66 -30.31 -12.90
N PRO A 149 -69.14 -31.34 -13.62
CA PRO A 149 -70.51 -31.40 -14.16
C PRO A 149 -71.58 -31.32 -13.07
N ARG A 150 -72.47 -30.33 -13.19
CA ARG A 150 -73.80 -30.44 -12.58
C ARG A 150 -74.43 -31.70 -13.18
N GLU A 151 -74.47 -32.78 -12.40
CA GLU A 151 -75.32 -33.92 -12.69
C GLU A 151 -76.73 -33.39 -12.90
N VAL A 152 -77.17 -33.38 -14.16
CA VAL A 152 -78.57 -33.26 -14.51
C VAL A 152 -79.14 -34.64 -14.23
N GLY A 153 -79.47 -34.88 -12.96
CA GLY A 153 -80.23 -36.05 -12.54
C GLY A 153 -81.67 -35.98 -13.06
N PRO A 154 -82.28 -37.14 -13.37
CA PRO A 154 -83.48 -37.30 -14.20
C PRO A 154 -84.75 -36.63 -13.66
#